data_AF-A0A4Q9XRN2-F1
#
_entry.id   AF-A0A4Q9XRN2-F1
#
_cell.length_a   1.000
_cell.length_b   1.000
_cell.length_c   1.000
_cell.angle_alpha   90.00
_cell.angle_beta   90.00
_cell.angle_gamma   90.00
#
_symmetry.space_group_name_H-M   'P 1'
#
loop_
_entity.id
_entity.type
_entity.pdbx_description
1 polymer ?
#
loop_
_entity_poly.entity_id
_entity_poly.type
_entity_poly.pdbx_seq_one_letter_code
_entity_poly.pdbx_strand_id
1 'polypeptide(L)'
;ARHENWLHLRAGEQMQCNGCHTPQSTVAHGRPEAEAMSINAGAVTTGQAFLNTNPALFADAGETMAEVATRINGLSYPKPDIEFSDIWSDPALRTPDTAFAYRYADLQGAIPISQNCALQWQVNCRIVTNYPQHIQPIFDQTRQLLAADNSVVEERTCSSCHSMFAADDSLKVPDAQLDLRNVPSNEDADMLMSYRELLFIDNEQVLEDGAIQDRLVPALDANGNQVFETDEDGELILDGAGEPIPVFENVTVNASMSANGALSSGRFFTVFADGGVHAHWLTAAELKLLAEWLDIGAQYYNNPFDAPLN
;
A
#
# COMPACT_ATOMS: atom_id res chain seq x y z
N ALA A 1 1.02 -13.20 18.83
CA ALA A 1 2.06 -12.62 19.69
C ALA A 1 2.72 -11.53 18.86
N ARG A 2 2.84 -10.31 19.39
CA ARG A 2 3.53 -9.21 18.70
C ARG A 2 5.01 -9.37 18.99
N HIS A 3 5.85 -9.46 17.96
CA HIS A 3 7.30 -9.48 18.13
C HIS A 3 7.77 -8.05 18.40
N GLU A 4 7.91 -7.68 19.66
CA GLU A 4 8.40 -6.35 20.06
C GLU A 4 9.93 -6.26 20.09
N ASN A 5 10.61 -7.37 19.78
CA ASN A 5 12.06 -7.47 19.77
C ASN A 5 12.51 -8.13 18.46
N TRP A 6 13.65 -7.68 17.97
CA TRP A 6 14.26 -8.20 16.74
C TRP A 6 15.34 -9.23 17.09
N LEU A 7 15.39 -10.31 16.33
CA LEU A 7 16.52 -11.25 16.38
C LEU A 7 17.74 -10.57 15.77
N HIS A 8 18.82 -10.52 16.54
CA HIS A 8 20.09 -9.97 16.10
C HIS A 8 21.12 -11.08 16.06
N LEU A 9 21.79 -11.21 14.93
CA LEU A 9 22.89 -12.14 14.72
C LEU A 9 24.21 -11.41 14.90
N ARG A 10 25.16 -12.02 15.61
CA ARG A 10 26.55 -11.60 15.60
C ARG A 10 27.20 -11.98 14.26
N ALA A 11 28.31 -11.34 13.93
CA ALA A 11 29.08 -11.70 12.75
C ALA A 11 29.49 -13.17 12.80
N GLY A 12 29.09 -13.94 11.77
CA GLY A 12 29.35 -15.37 11.67
C GLY A 12 28.37 -16.27 12.43
N GLU A 13 27.43 -15.71 13.19
CA GLU A 13 26.34 -16.47 13.81
C GLU A 13 25.32 -16.89 12.74
N GLN A 14 24.88 -18.14 12.83
CA GLN A 14 23.89 -18.72 11.93
C GLN A 14 22.63 -19.05 12.74
N MET A 15 21.48 -18.70 12.17
CA MET A 15 20.17 -19.06 12.68
C MET A 15 19.37 -19.68 11.53
N GLN A 16 18.56 -20.68 11.85
CA GLN A 16 17.76 -21.40 10.86
C GLN A 16 16.27 -21.23 11.16
N CYS A 17 15.48 -21.03 10.11
CA CYS A 17 14.04 -21.08 10.21
C CYS A 17 13.59 -22.55 10.18
N ASN A 18 13.19 -23.09 11.33
CA ASN A 18 12.82 -24.50 11.50
C ASN A 18 11.40 -24.83 11.01
N GLY A 19 10.63 -23.84 10.57
CA GLY A 19 9.29 -24.05 9.99
C GLY A 19 8.40 -22.83 10.07
N CYS A 20 7.13 -23.01 9.69
CA CYS A 20 6.10 -21.99 9.83
C CYS A 20 5.57 -21.96 11.27
N HIS A 21 5.18 -20.79 11.77
CA HIS A 21 4.50 -20.67 13.06
C HIS A 21 3.19 -19.90 12.92
N THR A 22 2.26 -20.12 13.85
CA THR A 22 1.04 -19.31 13.96
C THR A 22 1.25 -18.14 14.92
N PRO A 23 0.43 -17.08 14.87
CA PRO A 23 0.50 -16.01 15.85
C PRO A 23 0.28 -16.47 17.31
N GLN A 24 -0.35 -17.62 17.52
CA GLN A 24 -0.61 -18.20 18.84
C GLN A 24 0.50 -19.16 19.32
N SER A 25 1.53 -19.38 18.52
CA SER A 25 2.66 -20.22 18.91
C SER A 25 3.34 -19.68 20.18
N THR A 26 3.50 -20.54 21.17
CA THR A 26 4.25 -20.26 22.41
C THR A 26 5.67 -20.83 22.38
N VAL A 27 6.05 -21.47 21.27
CA VAL A 27 7.41 -22.01 21.07
C VAL A 27 8.38 -20.83 20.99
N ALA A 28 9.46 -20.90 21.76
CA ALA A 28 10.53 -19.92 21.68
C ALA A 28 11.27 -20.01 20.34
N HIS A 29 11.68 -18.87 19.80
CA HIS A 29 12.65 -18.76 18.70
C HIS A 29 13.71 -17.73 19.09
N GLY A 30 14.91 -17.84 18.52
CA GLY A 30 16.05 -16.99 18.90
C GLY A 30 16.98 -17.56 19.98
N ARG A 31 16.74 -18.80 20.42
CA ARG A 31 17.59 -19.52 21.38
C ARG A 31 17.79 -20.95 20.90
N PRO A 32 18.99 -21.33 20.43
CA PRO A 32 19.23 -22.64 19.82
C PRO A 32 18.77 -23.83 20.67
N GLU A 33 18.85 -23.72 22.00
CA GLU A 33 18.44 -24.76 22.95
C GLU A 33 16.93 -24.90 23.16
N ALA A 34 16.12 -23.96 22.65
CA ALA A 34 14.67 -23.90 22.86
C ALA A 34 13.86 -23.86 21.56
N GLU A 35 14.52 -24.02 20.40
CA GLU A 35 13.85 -24.03 19.11
C GLU A 35 13.00 -25.28 18.91
N ALA A 36 11.91 -25.14 18.16
CA ALA A 36 11.17 -26.30 17.67
C ALA A 36 12.05 -27.16 16.77
N MET A 37 11.76 -28.47 16.77
CA MET A 37 12.32 -29.38 15.77
C MET A 37 12.01 -28.88 14.36
N SER A 38 13.01 -28.95 13.49
CA SER A 38 12.85 -28.55 12.09
C SER A 38 11.88 -29.46 11.35
N ILE A 39 10.97 -28.85 10.59
CA ILE A 39 10.11 -29.55 9.62
C ILE A 39 10.84 -29.80 8.30
N ASN A 40 12.03 -29.20 8.12
CA ASN A 40 12.84 -29.31 6.92
C ASN A 40 13.80 -30.51 7.05
N ALA A 41 13.25 -31.73 7.05
CA ALA A 41 14.02 -32.97 7.30
C ALA A 41 15.03 -33.33 6.19
N GLY A 42 14.97 -32.65 5.05
CA GLY A 42 15.84 -32.90 3.91
C GLY A 42 15.44 -34.13 3.09
N ALA A 43 16.16 -34.37 2.00
CA ALA A 43 15.95 -35.48 1.09
C ALA A 43 16.41 -36.80 1.71
N VAL A 44 15.61 -37.85 1.53
CA VAL A 44 15.91 -39.19 2.10
C VAL A 44 16.98 -39.95 1.31
N THR A 45 17.21 -39.59 0.04
CA THR A 45 18.09 -40.31 -0.88
C THR A 45 18.81 -39.34 -1.81
N THR A 46 20.03 -39.69 -2.20
CA THR A 46 20.81 -38.96 -3.20
C THR A 46 20.32 -39.26 -4.63
N GLY A 47 20.37 -38.24 -5.50
CA GLY A 47 20.20 -38.35 -6.94
C GLY A 47 18.75 -38.39 -7.42
N GLN A 48 17.78 -38.08 -6.56
CA GLN A 48 16.36 -37.97 -6.91
C GLN A 48 15.87 -36.57 -6.55
N ALA A 49 14.96 -36.01 -7.35
CA ALA A 49 14.22 -34.82 -6.96
C ALA A 49 13.21 -35.15 -5.85
N PHE A 50 12.71 -34.12 -5.19
CA PHE A 50 11.61 -34.30 -4.25
C PHE A 50 10.34 -34.75 -5.00
N LEU A 51 9.46 -35.48 -4.30
CA LEU A 51 8.27 -36.06 -4.90
C LEU A 51 7.41 -34.99 -5.59
N ASN A 52 7.05 -35.25 -6.86
CA ASN A 52 6.23 -34.37 -7.73
C ASN A 52 6.85 -32.98 -8.00
N THR A 53 8.18 -32.86 -7.90
CA THR A 53 8.90 -31.61 -8.21
C THR A 53 9.75 -31.76 -9.46
N ASN A 54 10.20 -30.62 -10.00
CA ASN A 54 11.04 -30.52 -11.19
C ASN A 54 12.24 -31.49 -11.10
N PRO A 55 12.35 -32.47 -12.01
CA PRO A 55 13.40 -33.49 -11.95
C PRO A 55 14.82 -32.92 -12.17
N ALA A 56 14.94 -31.68 -12.68
CA ALA A 56 16.22 -31.00 -12.75
C ALA A 56 16.78 -30.61 -11.36
N LEU A 57 15.92 -30.51 -10.34
CA LEU A 57 16.28 -30.19 -8.96
C LEU A 57 16.52 -31.45 -8.13
N PHE A 58 17.49 -32.27 -8.55
CA PHE A 58 17.87 -33.49 -7.84
C PHE A 58 18.61 -33.18 -6.54
N ALA A 59 18.30 -33.91 -5.46
CA ALA A 59 18.86 -33.69 -4.13
C ALA A 59 19.97 -34.68 -3.79
N ASP A 60 20.93 -34.26 -2.97
CA ASP A 60 21.77 -35.17 -2.19
C ASP A 60 21.07 -35.51 -0.86
N ALA A 61 21.29 -36.73 -0.34
CA ALA A 61 20.68 -37.16 0.92
C ALA A 61 21.00 -36.16 2.05
N GLY A 62 19.96 -35.68 2.73
CA GLY A 62 20.04 -34.66 3.78
C GLY A 62 19.78 -33.23 3.31
N GLU A 63 19.86 -32.91 2.01
CA GLU A 63 19.59 -31.53 1.54
C GLU A 63 18.11 -31.18 1.65
N THR A 64 17.83 -29.97 2.10
CA THR A 64 16.50 -29.34 2.05
C THR A 64 16.20 -28.81 0.64
N MET A 65 14.92 -28.54 0.34
CA MET A 65 14.51 -27.89 -0.90
C MET A 65 15.28 -26.58 -1.16
N ALA A 66 15.49 -25.77 -0.13
CA ALA A 66 16.23 -24.51 -0.24
C ALA A 66 17.71 -24.72 -0.56
N GLU A 67 18.36 -25.73 0.03
CA GLU A 67 19.75 -26.07 -0.27
C GLU A 67 19.91 -26.60 -1.69
N VAL A 68 18.99 -27.46 -2.15
CA VAL A 68 18.96 -27.94 -3.54
C VAL A 68 18.81 -26.79 -4.52
N ALA A 69 17.84 -25.89 -4.29
CA ALA A 69 17.65 -24.71 -5.13
C ALA A 69 18.91 -23.83 -5.15
N THR A 70 19.55 -23.65 -4.00
CA THR A 70 20.79 -22.87 -3.88
C THR A 70 21.96 -23.52 -4.62
N ARG A 71 22.14 -24.84 -4.50
CA ARG A 71 23.24 -25.57 -5.15
C ARG A 71 23.09 -25.58 -6.67
N ILE A 72 21.86 -25.71 -7.17
CA ILE A 72 21.58 -25.87 -8.60
C ILE A 72 21.38 -24.52 -9.30
N ASN A 73 20.64 -23.60 -8.70
CA ASN A 73 20.28 -22.31 -9.31
C ASN A 73 21.14 -21.15 -8.79
N GLY A 74 21.93 -21.37 -7.74
CA GLY A 74 22.71 -20.34 -7.06
C GLY A 74 21.98 -19.71 -5.87
N LEU A 75 22.76 -18.97 -5.07
CA LEU A 75 22.25 -18.23 -3.92
C LEU A 75 21.27 -17.13 -4.34
N SER A 76 20.08 -17.14 -3.75
CA SER A 76 19.14 -16.03 -3.85
C SER A 76 19.49 -14.96 -2.83
N TYR A 77 19.73 -13.74 -3.31
CA TYR A 77 19.92 -12.56 -2.48
C TYR A 77 18.61 -11.77 -2.39
N PRO A 78 18.36 -11.04 -1.28
CA PRO A 78 17.29 -10.06 -1.24
C PRO A 78 17.43 -9.07 -2.39
N LYS A 79 16.33 -8.81 -3.09
CA LYS A 79 16.24 -7.82 -4.15
C LYS A 79 15.14 -6.80 -3.80
N PRO A 80 15.27 -5.54 -4.25
CA PRO A 80 14.21 -4.56 -4.11
C PRO A 80 12.98 -4.87 -4.99
N ASP A 81 13.20 -5.58 -6.09
CA ASP A 81 12.15 -6.03 -7.00
C ASP A 81 11.55 -7.36 -6.55
N ILE A 82 10.26 -7.55 -6.81
CA ILE A 82 9.60 -8.85 -6.62
C ILE A 82 9.69 -9.59 -7.94
N GLU A 83 10.42 -10.69 -7.97
CA GLU A 83 10.56 -11.55 -9.15
C GLU A 83 10.15 -12.98 -8.78
N PHE A 84 9.17 -13.52 -9.50
CA PHE A 84 8.70 -14.87 -9.31
C PHE A 84 8.96 -15.71 -10.54
N SER A 85 9.49 -16.92 -10.31
CA SER A 85 9.61 -17.98 -11.30
C SER A 85 9.33 -19.32 -10.63
N ASP A 86 8.45 -20.12 -11.23
CA ASP A 86 8.17 -21.46 -10.75
C ASP A 86 9.26 -22.44 -11.21
N ILE A 87 10.25 -22.63 -10.35
CA ILE A 87 11.34 -23.58 -10.57
C ILE A 87 10.97 -25.01 -10.13
N TRP A 88 9.88 -25.18 -9.38
CA TRP A 88 9.60 -26.41 -8.62
C TRP A 88 8.57 -27.32 -9.28
N SER A 89 7.62 -26.79 -10.05
CA SER A 89 6.64 -27.65 -10.73
C SER A 89 7.31 -28.61 -11.73
N ASP A 90 6.95 -29.89 -11.67
CA ASP A 90 7.36 -30.86 -12.69
C ASP A 90 6.58 -30.60 -13.99
N PRO A 91 7.24 -30.16 -15.08
CA PRO A 91 6.59 -29.88 -16.35
C PRO A 91 5.92 -31.12 -16.98
N ALA A 92 6.30 -32.34 -16.58
CA ALA A 92 5.66 -33.56 -17.02
C ALA A 92 4.32 -33.84 -16.30
N LEU A 93 4.12 -33.30 -15.10
CA LEU A 93 2.90 -33.45 -14.31
C LEU A 93 1.94 -32.27 -14.47
N ARG A 94 2.48 -31.06 -14.65
CA ARG A 94 1.72 -29.82 -14.79
C ARG A 94 2.59 -28.73 -15.43
N THR A 95 1.96 -27.83 -16.18
CA THR A 95 2.59 -26.58 -16.63
C THR A 95 3.03 -25.72 -15.44
N PRO A 96 4.31 -25.30 -15.35
CA PRO A 96 4.78 -24.36 -14.34
C PRO A 96 4.01 -23.04 -14.34
N ASP A 97 3.90 -22.38 -13.19
CA ASP A 97 3.21 -21.09 -13.11
C ASP A 97 3.93 -20.01 -13.91
N THR A 98 3.14 -19.12 -14.50
CA THR A 98 3.64 -17.98 -15.26
C THR A 98 4.51 -17.11 -14.37
N ALA A 99 5.75 -16.89 -14.81
CA ALA A 99 6.66 -15.96 -14.14
C ALA A 99 6.11 -14.52 -14.21
N PHE A 100 6.35 -13.75 -13.16
CA PHE A 100 6.01 -12.32 -13.13
C PHE A 100 7.09 -11.53 -12.40
N ALA A 101 7.13 -10.23 -12.66
CA ALA A 101 8.03 -9.32 -11.97
C ALA A 101 7.35 -7.97 -11.72
N TYR A 102 7.64 -7.38 -10.57
CA TYR A 102 7.27 -6.02 -10.21
C TYR A 102 8.56 -5.27 -9.89
N ARG A 103 9.04 -4.52 -10.89
CA ARG A 103 10.34 -3.86 -10.81
C ARG A 103 10.19 -2.37 -10.65
N TYR A 104 11.07 -1.76 -9.86
CA TYR A 104 11.14 -0.31 -9.82
C TYR A 104 11.57 0.29 -11.16
N ALA A 105 12.33 -0.44 -11.97
CA ALA A 105 12.69 -0.01 -13.32
C ALA A 105 11.47 0.17 -14.26
N ASP A 106 10.30 -0.40 -13.90
CA ASP A 106 9.07 -0.26 -14.68
C ASP A 106 8.24 0.97 -14.25
N LEU A 107 8.66 1.68 -13.19
CA LEU A 107 8.05 2.95 -12.78
C LEU A 107 8.43 4.06 -13.77
N GLN A 108 7.47 4.94 -14.06
CA GLN A 108 7.72 6.13 -14.88
C GLN A 108 8.33 7.29 -14.07
N GLY A 109 8.02 7.36 -12.77
CA GLY A 109 8.51 8.38 -11.85
C GLY A 109 9.84 8.03 -11.19
N ALA A 110 10.16 8.74 -10.10
CA ALA A 110 11.33 8.43 -9.29
C ALA A 110 11.20 7.03 -8.66
N ILE A 111 12.30 6.26 -8.68
CA ILE A 111 12.38 4.98 -8.00
C ILE A 111 12.82 5.18 -6.54
N PRO A 112 12.28 4.42 -5.58
CA PRO A 112 12.54 4.63 -4.14
C PRO A 112 13.87 3.99 -3.69
N ILE A 113 14.87 3.94 -4.57
CA ILE A 113 16.17 3.32 -4.28
C ILE A 113 17.27 4.04 -5.07
N SER A 114 18.48 4.13 -4.50
CA SER A 114 19.60 4.72 -5.23
C SER A 114 19.95 3.89 -6.47
N GLN A 115 20.41 4.55 -7.54
CA GLN A 115 20.78 3.88 -8.79
C GLN A 115 21.85 2.79 -8.59
N ASN A 116 22.84 3.03 -7.71
CA ASN A 116 23.85 2.03 -7.37
C ASN A 116 23.22 0.77 -6.75
N CYS A 117 22.27 0.96 -5.84
CA CYS A 117 21.56 -0.13 -5.19
C CYS A 117 20.57 -0.85 -6.12
N ALA A 118 20.03 -0.15 -7.13
CA ALA A 118 19.19 -0.75 -8.16
C ALA A 118 20.01 -1.65 -9.11
N LEU A 119 21.24 -1.25 -9.44
CA LEU A 119 22.14 -2.02 -10.31
C LEU A 119 22.82 -3.17 -9.57
N GLN A 120 23.27 -2.92 -8.34
CA GLN A 120 23.98 -3.89 -7.51
C GLN A 120 23.55 -3.71 -6.05
N TRP A 121 22.61 -4.55 -5.62
CA TRP A 121 22.17 -4.55 -4.24
C TRP A 121 23.32 -4.96 -3.30
N GLN A 122 23.44 -4.22 -2.20
CA GLN A 122 24.37 -4.48 -1.09
C GLN A 122 23.62 -4.40 0.24
N VAL A 123 24.20 -4.93 1.32
CA VAL A 123 23.56 -5.02 2.64
C VAL A 123 23.15 -3.67 3.25
N ASN A 124 23.77 -2.56 2.80
CA ASN A 124 23.45 -1.19 3.20
C ASN A 124 22.43 -0.50 2.29
N CYS A 125 22.00 -1.15 1.20
CA CYS A 125 20.94 -0.62 0.34
C CYS A 125 19.61 -0.54 1.09
N ARG A 126 18.93 0.58 0.94
CA ARG A 126 17.63 0.85 1.57
C ARG A 126 16.68 1.38 0.51
N ILE A 127 15.42 0.96 0.65
CA ILE A 127 14.30 1.57 -0.04
C ILE A 127 13.90 2.78 0.81
N VAL A 128 13.69 3.92 0.16
CA VAL A 128 13.26 5.18 0.76
C VAL A 128 12.10 5.71 -0.06
N THR A 129 10.91 5.75 0.56
CA THR A 129 9.70 6.20 -0.13
C THR A 129 9.13 7.44 0.56
N ASN A 130 9.47 8.61 0.02
CA ASN A 130 8.86 9.89 0.40
C ASN A 130 7.60 10.15 -0.44
N TYR A 131 6.50 10.58 0.18
CA TYR A 131 5.22 10.78 -0.49
C TYR A 131 5.30 11.77 -1.65
N PRO A 132 5.82 13.01 -1.48
CA PRO A 132 5.82 13.99 -2.57
C PRO A 132 6.67 13.55 -3.78
N GLN A 133 7.72 12.78 -3.54
CA GLN A 133 8.67 12.38 -4.57
C GLN A 133 8.27 11.11 -5.32
N HIS A 134 7.64 10.15 -4.63
CA HIS A 134 7.43 8.80 -5.16
C HIS A 134 5.95 8.45 -5.31
N ILE A 135 5.07 9.00 -4.47
CA ILE A 135 3.65 8.61 -4.43
C ILE A 135 2.79 9.61 -5.18
N GLN A 136 2.91 10.92 -4.89
CA GLN A 136 2.15 11.95 -5.61
C GLN A 136 2.28 11.84 -7.14
N PRO A 137 3.49 11.62 -7.71
CA PRO A 137 3.64 11.55 -9.17
C PRO A 137 2.83 10.41 -9.82
N ILE A 138 2.48 9.36 -9.08
CA ILE A 138 1.61 8.29 -9.59
C ILE A 138 0.24 8.87 -9.95
N PHE A 139 -0.32 9.76 -9.13
CA PHE A 139 -1.64 10.36 -9.38
C PHE A 139 -1.60 11.42 -10.47
N ASP A 140 -0.48 12.13 -10.60
CA ASP A 140 -0.26 13.16 -11.61
C ASP A 140 0.12 12.58 -12.99
N GLN A 141 0.52 11.30 -13.05
CA GLN A 141 0.98 10.65 -14.27
C GLN A 141 -0.12 10.59 -15.34
N THR A 142 0.15 11.18 -16.51
CA THR A 142 -0.68 11.00 -17.71
C THR A 142 -0.60 9.58 -18.22
N ARG A 143 -1.75 8.97 -18.46
CA ARG A 143 -1.92 7.60 -18.93
C ARG A 143 -2.67 7.62 -20.25
N GLN A 144 -2.07 7.00 -21.26
CA GLN A 144 -2.64 6.89 -22.61
C GLN A 144 -3.34 5.54 -22.78
N LEU A 145 -4.59 5.58 -23.23
CA LEU A 145 -5.24 4.42 -23.83
C LEU A 145 -4.91 4.42 -25.32
N LEU A 146 -4.25 3.36 -25.80
CA LEU A 146 -3.88 3.24 -27.21
C LEU A 146 -4.84 2.31 -27.97
N ALA A 147 -5.13 2.64 -29.22
CA ALA A 147 -5.82 1.75 -30.16
C ALA A 147 -4.87 0.66 -30.68
N ALA A 148 -5.42 -0.30 -31.42
CA ALA A 148 -4.65 -1.41 -32.01
C ALA A 148 -3.56 -0.96 -33.00
N ASP A 149 -3.65 0.27 -33.53
CA ASP A 149 -2.66 0.89 -34.43
C ASP A 149 -1.67 1.81 -33.69
N ASN A 150 -1.63 1.75 -32.35
CA ASN A 150 -0.85 2.61 -31.45
C ASN A 150 -1.22 4.09 -31.47
N SER A 151 -2.36 4.49 -32.06
CA SER A 151 -2.87 5.85 -31.90
C SER A 151 -3.45 6.07 -30.50
N VAL A 152 -3.30 7.27 -29.95
CA VAL A 152 -3.87 7.64 -28.66
C VAL A 152 -5.38 7.83 -28.80
N VAL A 153 -6.14 7.04 -28.04
CA VAL A 153 -7.60 7.09 -27.96
C VAL A 153 -8.05 8.05 -26.86
N GLU A 154 -7.35 8.03 -25.73
CA GLU A 154 -7.68 8.79 -24.54
C GLU A 154 -6.41 9.09 -23.74
N GLU A 155 -6.36 10.27 -23.13
CA GLU A 155 -5.40 10.61 -22.08
C GLU A 155 -6.16 10.86 -20.77
N ARG A 156 -5.66 10.29 -19.68
CA ARG A 156 -6.26 10.44 -18.36
C ARG A 156 -5.20 10.56 -17.27
N THR A 157 -5.52 11.27 -16.20
CA THR A 157 -4.77 11.31 -14.94
C THR A 157 -5.72 10.95 -13.80
N CYS A 158 -5.21 10.60 -12.62
CA CYS A 158 -6.10 10.44 -11.46
C CYS A 158 -6.70 11.80 -11.06
N SER A 159 -5.89 12.85 -11.17
CA SER A 159 -6.24 14.23 -10.83
C SER A 159 -7.26 14.88 -11.77
N SER A 160 -7.57 14.32 -12.94
CA SER A 160 -8.65 14.87 -13.79
C SER A 160 -10.04 14.63 -13.22
N CYS A 161 -10.24 13.53 -12.49
CA CYS A 161 -11.50 13.20 -11.82
C CYS A 161 -11.47 13.60 -10.34
N HIS A 162 -10.34 13.34 -9.68
CA HIS A 162 -10.10 13.62 -8.27
C HIS A 162 -9.50 15.01 -8.05
N SER A 163 -10.27 16.03 -8.39
CA SER A 163 -9.91 17.45 -8.31
C SER A 163 -11.16 18.29 -8.12
N MET A 164 -11.02 19.44 -7.45
CA MET A 164 -12.10 20.42 -7.31
C MET A 164 -12.47 21.16 -8.60
N PHE A 165 -11.73 20.94 -9.69
CA PHE A 165 -11.95 21.56 -10.99
C PHE A 165 -12.30 20.52 -12.06
N ALA A 166 -13.32 20.81 -12.85
CA ALA A 166 -13.63 20.10 -14.07
C ALA A 166 -12.69 20.52 -15.22
N ALA A 167 -12.81 19.86 -16.37
CA ALA A 167 -11.96 20.13 -17.53
C ALA A 167 -12.16 21.53 -18.16
N ASP A 168 -13.26 22.21 -17.84
CA ASP A 168 -13.58 23.57 -18.26
C ASP A 168 -13.27 24.62 -17.18
N ASP A 169 -12.46 24.26 -16.17
CA ASP A 169 -12.11 25.06 -14.99
C ASP A 169 -13.30 25.44 -14.08
N SER A 170 -14.49 24.87 -14.31
CA SER A 170 -15.61 25.03 -13.37
C SER A 170 -15.38 24.23 -12.09
N LEU A 171 -15.92 24.72 -10.97
CA LEU A 171 -15.88 24.00 -9.70
C LEU A 171 -16.73 22.73 -9.78
N LYS A 172 -16.21 21.64 -9.24
CA LYS A 172 -16.94 20.40 -8.99
C LYS A 172 -16.52 19.83 -7.66
N VAL A 173 -17.40 19.06 -7.04
CA VAL A 173 -16.99 18.17 -5.94
C VAL A 173 -16.08 17.09 -6.51
N PRO A 174 -14.88 16.85 -5.94
CA PRO A 174 -14.00 15.78 -6.39
C PRO A 174 -14.71 14.42 -6.38
N ASP A 175 -14.51 13.61 -7.42
CA ASP A 175 -15.18 12.32 -7.53
C ASP A 175 -14.87 11.45 -6.30
N ALA A 176 -15.92 10.83 -5.74
CA ALA A 176 -15.86 10.03 -4.53
C ALA A 176 -15.36 10.76 -3.27
N GLN A 177 -15.49 12.09 -3.22
CA GLN A 177 -15.02 12.94 -2.12
C GLN A 177 -13.52 12.71 -1.86
N LEU A 178 -12.74 12.70 -2.94
CA LEU A 178 -11.30 12.46 -2.89
C LEU A 178 -10.58 13.44 -3.80
N ASP A 179 -9.78 14.32 -3.20
CA ASP A 179 -8.92 15.26 -3.93
C ASP A 179 -7.47 14.77 -3.99
N LEU A 180 -6.99 14.47 -5.20
CA LEU A 180 -5.63 13.96 -5.42
C LEU A 180 -4.66 15.01 -5.95
N ARG A 181 -5.01 16.29 -5.88
CA ARG A 181 -4.16 17.37 -6.42
C ARG A 181 -2.84 17.51 -5.66
N ASN A 182 -1.82 17.86 -6.44
CA ASN A 182 -0.49 18.23 -5.96
C ASN A 182 -0.45 19.71 -5.54
N VAL A 183 -1.19 20.04 -4.48
CA VAL A 183 -1.22 21.39 -3.88
C VAL A 183 -1.12 21.26 -2.36
N PRO A 184 -0.68 22.30 -1.64
CA PRO A 184 -0.75 22.31 -0.18
C PRO A 184 -2.17 22.03 0.31
N SER A 185 -2.30 21.21 1.35
CA SER A 185 -3.57 20.99 2.05
C SER A 185 -4.00 22.27 2.78
N ASN A 186 -5.31 22.44 2.90
CA ASN A 186 -5.95 23.49 3.68
C ASN A 186 -5.85 23.25 5.20
N GLU A 187 -5.73 22.00 5.68
CA GLU A 187 -5.52 21.70 7.10
C GLU A 187 -4.04 21.75 7.52
N ASP A 188 -3.13 21.36 6.62
CA ASP A 188 -1.69 21.40 6.84
C ASP A 188 -0.95 21.73 5.54
N ALA A 189 -0.47 22.97 5.43
CA ALA A 189 0.19 23.46 4.22
C ALA A 189 1.57 22.82 3.96
N ASP A 190 2.15 22.12 4.95
CA ASP A 190 3.40 21.36 4.77
C ASP A 190 3.15 19.97 4.15
N MET A 191 1.88 19.55 4.07
CA MET A 191 1.45 18.32 3.42
C MET A 191 0.68 18.59 2.12
N LEU A 192 0.82 17.69 1.15
CA LEU A 192 -0.01 17.72 -0.06
C LEU A 192 -1.45 17.32 0.26
N MET A 193 -2.40 17.94 -0.44
CA MET A 193 -3.84 17.66 -0.35
C MET A 193 -4.13 16.16 -0.43
N SER A 194 -3.65 15.53 -1.50
CA SER A 194 -3.73 14.10 -1.74
C SER A 194 -3.23 13.21 -0.59
N TYR A 195 -2.21 13.61 0.17
CA TYR A 195 -1.72 12.84 1.32
C TYR A 195 -2.77 12.82 2.43
N ARG A 196 -3.34 13.99 2.70
CA ARG A 196 -4.35 14.21 3.74
C ARG A 196 -5.65 13.46 3.38
N GLU A 197 -6.09 13.62 2.15
CA GLU A 197 -7.29 13.00 1.58
C GLU A 197 -7.23 11.47 1.56
N LEU A 198 -6.06 10.88 1.30
CA LEU A 198 -5.92 9.43 1.27
C LEU A 198 -5.93 8.80 2.68
N LEU A 199 -5.32 9.46 3.67
CA LEU A 199 -4.97 8.84 4.95
C LEU A 199 -5.78 9.32 6.15
N PHE A 200 -6.50 10.42 6.01
CA PHE A 200 -7.23 11.03 7.11
C PHE A 200 -8.73 11.05 6.81
N ILE A 201 -9.50 11.12 7.89
CA ILE A 201 -10.93 11.34 7.81
C ILE A 201 -11.15 12.79 7.34
N ASP A 202 -12.13 12.97 6.47
CA ASP A 202 -12.52 14.26 5.93
C ASP A 202 -14.05 14.45 6.02
N ASN A 203 -14.55 15.60 5.55
CA ASN A 203 -15.97 15.92 5.47
C ASN A 203 -16.46 15.80 4.03
N GLU A 204 -17.69 15.32 3.85
CA GLU A 204 -18.34 15.28 2.56
C GLU A 204 -18.55 16.71 2.05
N GLN A 205 -18.16 16.99 0.81
CA GLN A 205 -18.30 18.29 0.19
C GLN A 205 -19.52 18.35 -0.74
N VAL A 206 -20.13 19.53 -0.83
CA VAL A 206 -21.19 19.89 -1.77
C VAL A 206 -20.85 21.17 -2.51
N LEU A 207 -21.35 21.31 -3.74
CA LEU A 207 -21.25 22.54 -4.51
C LEU A 207 -22.58 23.29 -4.38
N GLU A 208 -22.60 24.35 -3.58
CA GLU A 208 -23.76 25.21 -3.33
C GLU A 208 -23.38 26.67 -3.53
N ASP A 209 -24.28 27.47 -4.11
CA ASP A 209 -24.06 28.90 -4.39
C ASP A 209 -22.74 29.23 -5.13
N GLY A 210 -22.23 28.28 -5.92
CA GLY A 210 -21.00 28.44 -6.69
C GLY A 210 -19.72 28.29 -5.88
N ALA A 211 -19.77 27.74 -4.67
CA ALA A 211 -18.62 27.42 -3.84
C ALA A 211 -18.70 25.96 -3.33
N ILE A 212 -17.54 25.34 -3.14
CA ILE A 212 -17.45 24.04 -2.49
C ILE A 212 -17.42 24.28 -0.98
N GLN A 213 -18.30 23.60 -0.26
CA GLN A 213 -18.40 23.68 1.19
C GLN A 213 -18.71 22.32 1.79
N ASP A 214 -18.37 22.15 3.06
CA ASP A 214 -18.69 20.94 3.81
C ASP A 214 -20.21 20.78 3.93
N ARG A 215 -20.67 19.56 3.72
CA ARG A 215 -22.05 19.17 3.85
C ARG A 215 -22.42 19.09 5.33
N LEU A 216 -23.34 19.96 5.71
CA LEU A 216 -23.93 19.98 7.04
C LEU A 216 -25.25 19.23 7.06
N VAL A 217 -25.45 18.43 8.10
CA VAL A 217 -26.74 17.77 8.40
C VAL A 217 -27.17 18.09 9.83
N PRO A 218 -28.47 18.11 10.14
CA PRO A 218 -28.93 18.28 11.52
C PRO A 218 -28.33 17.23 12.44
N ALA A 219 -27.72 17.66 13.53
CA ALA A 219 -27.24 16.76 14.57
C ALA A 219 -28.44 16.08 15.24
N LEU A 220 -28.34 14.77 15.45
CA LEU A 220 -29.39 13.96 16.08
C LEU A 220 -28.95 13.43 17.46
N ASP A 221 -29.86 13.42 18.43
CA ASP A 221 -29.65 12.81 19.73
C ASP A 221 -29.67 11.26 19.65
N ALA A 222 -29.42 10.58 20.77
CA ALA A 222 -29.43 9.12 20.84
C ALA A 222 -30.79 8.47 20.49
N ASN A 223 -31.88 9.24 20.47
CA ASN A 223 -33.21 8.80 20.09
C ASN A 223 -33.56 9.17 18.63
N GLY A 224 -32.65 9.82 17.89
CA GLY A 224 -32.85 10.28 16.53
C GLY A 224 -33.59 11.62 16.41
N ASN A 225 -33.73 12.40 17.49
CA ASN A 225 -34.35 13.72 17.44
C ASN A 225 -33.31 14.80 17.14
N GLN A 226 -33.73 15.84 16.42
CA GLN A 226 -32.88 16.98 16.12
C GLN A 226 -32.42 17.72 17.39
N VAL A 227 -31.13 17.99 17.47
CA VAL A 227 -30.50 18.76 18.53
C VAL A 227 -30.60 20.24 18.19
N PHE A 228 -30.88 21.06 19.21
CA PHE A 228 -31.01 22.51 19.11
C PHE A 228 -30.03 23.19 20.05
N GLU A 229 -29.62 24.41 19.72
CA GLU A 229 -28.75 25.21 20.55
C GLU A 229 -29.43 25.56 21.89
N THR A 230 -28.66 25.48 22.97
CA THR A 230 -29.12 25.81 24.32
C THR A 230 -28.17 26.80 24.99
N ASP A 231 -28.70 27.62 25.89
CA ASP A 231 -27.89 28.54 26.70
C ASP A 231 -27.22 27.83 27.90
N GLU A 232 -26.55 28.59 28.77
CA GLU A 232 -25.84 28.06 29.95
C GLU A 232 -26.78 27.37 30.96
N ASP A 233 -28.06 27.74 30.97
CA ASP A 233 -29.08 27.18 31.85
C ASP A 233 -29.84 26.00 31.21
N GLY A 234 -29.57 25.70 29.94
CA GLY A 234 -30.19 24.61 29.18
C GLY A 234 -31.51 24.97 28.51
N GLU A 235 -31.85 26.26 28.43
CA GLU A 235 -33.01 26.74 27.68
C GLU A 235 -32.69 26.88 26.19
N LEU A 236 -33.68 26.67 25.32
CA LEU A 236 -33.50 26.72 23.87
C LEU A 236 -33.21 28.15 23.40
N ILE A 237 -32.16 28.30 22.59
CA ILE A 237 -31.89 29.55 21.89
C ILE A 237 -32.83 29.62 20.68
N LEU A 238 -33.58 30.73 20.58
CA LEU A 238 -34.55 30.97 19.52
C LEU A 238 -34.02 31.99 18.52
N ASP A 239 -34.37 31.80 17.25
CA ASP A 239 -34.05 32.73 16.17
C ASP A 239 -34.96 33.99 16.17
N GLY A 240 -34.82 34.83 15.14
CA GLY A 240 -35.62 36.04 14.98
C GLY A 240 -37.12 35.81 14.75
N ALA A 241 -37.54 34.58 14.42
CA ALA A 241 -38.93 34.17 14.28
C ALA A 241 -39.47 33.48 15.55
N GLY A 242 -38.63 33.23 16.55
CA GLY A 242 -38.97 32.52 17.78
C GLY A 242 -38.90 30.99 17.64
N GLU A 243 -38.24 30.48 16.60
CA GLU A 243 -38.03 29.05 16.39
C GLU A 243 -36.68 28.60 16.97
N PRO A 244 -36.58 27.41 17.61
CA PRO A 244 -35.30 26.90 18.11
C PRO A 244 -34.26 26.73 17.00
N ILE A 245 -33.02 27.15 17.27
CA ILE A 245 -31.92 27.09 16.29
C ILE A 245 -31.34 25.67 16.25
N PRO A 246 -31.35 24.98 15.10
CA PRO A 246 -30.72 23.66 14.98
C PRO A 246 -29.22 23.66 15.14
N VAL A 247 -28.69 22.60 15.78
CA VAL A 247 -27.27 22.24 15.69
C VAL A 247 -27.04 21.43 14.41
N PHE A 248 -25.97 21.76 13.69
CA PHE A 248 -25.53 21.03 12.51
C PHE A 248 -24.18 20.38 12.75
N GLU A 249 -23.94 19.25 12.08
CA GLU A 249 -22.67 18.54 12.07
C GLU A 249 -22.26 18.16 10.65
N ASN A 250 -20.95 17.94 10.45
CA ASN A 250 -20.40 17.53 9.16
C ASN A 250 -20.69 16.05 8.89
N VAL A 251 -20.99 15.73 7.63
CA VAL A 251 -21.05 14.32 7.20
C VAL A 251 -19.64 13.81 6.97
N THR A 252 -19.24 12.78 7.69
CA THR A 252 -17.87 12.24 7.64
C THR A 252 -17.62 11.36 6.40
N VAL A 253 -16.48 11.57 5.74
CA VAL A 253 -15.90 10.71 4.71
C VAL A 253 -14.69 9.97 5.30
N ASN A 254 -14.72 8.64 5.23
CA ASN A 254 -13.60 7.83 5.72
C ASN A 254 -12.42 7.85 4.74
N ALA A 255 -11.20 7.86 5.29
CA ALA A 255 -9.96 7.68 4.54
C ALA A 255 -10.02 6.49 3.57
N SER A 256 -9.41 6.62 2.40
CA SER A 256 -9.35 5.53 1.41
C SER A 256 -8.22 4.53 1.66
N MET A 257 -7.18 4.97 2.38
CA MET A 257 -6.00 4.20 2.76
C MET A 257 -5.74 4.28 4.26
N SER A 258 -4.82 3.43 4.75
CA SER A 258 -4.42 3.38 6.15
C SER A 258 -2.91 3.20 6.30
N ALA A 259 -2.32 3.96 7.23
CA ALA A 259 -0.94 3.75 7.68
C ALA A 259 -0.70 2.41 8.40
N ASN A 260 -1.75 1.61 8.63
CA ASN A 260 -1.61 0.23 9.14
C ASN A 260 -1.24 -0.79 8.06
N GLY A 261 -1.11 -0.38 6.80
CA GLY A 261 -0.65 -1.22 5.70
C GLY A 261 -1.63 -1.37 4.54
N ALA A 262 -1.14 -1.98 3.45
CA ALA A 262 -1.87 -2.19 2.22
C ALA A 262 -3.11 -3.07 2.42
N LEU A 263 -3.02 -4.11 3.26
CA LEU A 263 -4.15 -4.99 3.60
C LEU A 263 -5.28 -4.26 4.34
N SER A 264 -4.96 -3.16 5.04
CA SER A 264 -5.97 -2.31 5.71
C SER A 264 -6.55 -1.24 4.76
N SER A 265 -6.09 -1.19 3.51
CA SER A 265 -6.42 -0.15 2.52
C SER A 265 -7.27 -0.70 1.37
N GLY A 266 -8.14 -1.68 1.67
CA GLY A 266 -8.95 -2.38 0.67
C GLY A 266 -9.85 -1.46 -0.16
N ARG A 267 -10.43 -0.39 0.45
CA ARG A 267 -11.25 0.61 -0.26
C ARG A 267 -10.51 1.19 -1.47
N PHE A 268 -9.23 1.52 -1.30
CA PHE A 268 -8.40 2.01 -2.40
C PHE A 268 -8.01 0.90 -3.39
N PHE A 269 -7.44 -0.22 -2.94
CA PHE A 269 -6.90 -1.21 -3.88
C PHE A 269 -7.96 -1.94 -4.71
N THR A 270 -9.17 -2.12 -4.18
CA THR A 270 -10.24 -2.85 -4.90
C THR A 270 -10.69 -2.13 -6.18
N VAL A 271 -10.59 -0.80 -6.29
CA VAL A 271 -11.01 -0.10 -7.52
C VAL A 271 -10.09 -0.36 -8.72
N PHE A 272 -8.84 -0.79 -8.47
CA PHE A 272 -7.85 -1.12 -9.49
C PHE A 272 -7.81 -2.61 -9.85
N ALA A 273 -8.47 -3.47 -9.05
CA ALA A 273 -8.58 -4.88 -9.33
C ALA A 273 -9.43 -5.15 -10.59
N ASP A 274 -9.32 -6.35 -11.14
CA ASP A 274 -10.12 -6.77 -12.29
C ASP A 274 -11.62 -6.60 -12.01
N GLY A 275 -12.32 -5.88 -12.90
CA GLY A 275 -13.73 -5.53 -12.73
C GLY A 275 -13.99 -4.25 -11.91
N GLY A 276 -12.96 -3.63 -11.35
CA GLY A 276 -13.05 -2.32 -10.70
C GLY A 276 -13.17 -1.16 -11.69
N VAL A 277 -13.64 0.01 -11.22
CA VAL A 277 -13.84 1.21 -12.05
C VAL A 277 -12.55 1.80 -12.62
N HIS A 278 -11.41 1.51 -11.98
CA HIS A 278 -10.06 1.90 -12.43
C HIS A 278 -9.21 0.67 -12.78
N ALA A 279 -9.83 -0.45 -13.16
CA ALA A 279 -9.11 -1.66 -13.54
C ALA A 279 -8.02 -1.34 -14.58
N HIS A 280 -6.79 -1.78 -14.31
CA HIS A 280 -5.61 -1.56 -15.16
C HIS A 280 -5.17 -0.09 -15.34
N TRP A 281 -5.65 0.85 -14.53
CA TRP A 281 -5.15 2.23 -14.58
C TRP A 281 -3.75 2.35 -13.98
N LEU A 282 -3.47 1.61 -12.90
CA LEU A 282 -2.13 1.54 -12.30
C LEU A 282 -1.41 0.29 -12.76
N THR A 283 -0.13 0.43 -13.05
CA THR A 283 0.78 -0.68 -13.32
C THR A 283 1.03 -1.49 -12.04
N ALA A 284 1.44 -2.74 -12.21
CA ALA A 284 1.77 -3.58 -11.05
C ALA A 284 2.94 -3.02 -10.21
N ALA A 285 3.88 -2.30 -10.84
CA ALA A 285 4.98 -1.63 -10.15
C ALA A 285 4.49 -0.43 -9.29
N GLU A 286 3.55 0.37 -9.80
CA GLU A 286 2.93 1.46 -9.03
C GLU A 286 2.12 0.91 -7.85
N LEU A 287 1.33 -0.15 -8.06
CA LEU A 287 0.57 -0.81 -7.00
C LEU A 287 1.49 -1.40 -5.93
N LYS A 288 2.62 -2.02 -6.33
CA LYS A 288 3.67 -2.47 -5.40
C LYS A 288 4.22 -1.31 -4.58
N LEU A 289 4.57 -0.19 -5.21
CA LEU A 289 5.14 0.97 -4.51
C LEU A 289 4.16 1.57 -3.50
N LEU A 290 2.89 1.70 -3.87
CA LEU A 290 1.83 2.14 -2.95
C LEU A 290 1.69 1.18 -1.76
N ALA A 291 1.68 -0.13 -2.01
CA ALA A 291 1.57 -1.13 -0.95
C ALA A 291 2.77 -1.08 0.01
N GLU A 292 4.00 -1.03 -0.52
CA GLU A 292 5.22 -0.93 0.28
C GLU A 292 5.24 0.34 1.14
N TRP A 293 4.84 1.48 0.59
CA TRP A 293 4.75 2.74 1.32
C TRP A 293 3.73 2.67 2.48
N LEU A 294 2.56 2.06 2.25
CA LEU A 294 1.56 1.86 3.30
C LEU A 294 2.06 0.89 4.37
N ASP A 295 2.70 -0.22 3.98
CA ASP A 295 3.18 -1.27 4.89
C ASP A 295 4.32 -0.79 5.81
N ILE A 296 5.07 0.25 5.41
CA ILE A 296 6.08 0.91 6.25
C ILE A 296 5.54 2.10 7.05
N GLY A 297 4.22 2.30 7.06
CA GLY A 297 3.56 3.30 7.90
C GLY A 297 3.12 4.58 7.20
N ALA A 298 3.05 4.59 5.86
CA ALA A 298 2.54 5.70 5.05
C ALA A 298 3.13 7.07 5.41
N GLN A 299 4.43 7.10 5.71
CA GLN A 299 5.10 8.31 6.16
C GLN A 299 5.14 9.36 5.03
N TYR A 300 4.95 10.63 5.38
CA TYR A 300 5.08 11.72 4.42
C TYR A 300 6.54 11.83 3.91
N TYR A 301 7.51 11.79 4.84
CA TYR A 301 8.92 11.57 4.56
C TYR A 301 9.41 10.32 5.31
N ASN A 302 9.86 9.31 4.56
CA ASN A 302 10.48 8.12 5.14
C ASN A 302 11.95 8.35 5.47
N ASN A 303 12.62 9.22 4.71
CA ASN A 303 13.94 9.72 5.07
C ASN A 303 13.81 11.01 5.89
N PRO A 304 14.19 11.00 7.19
CA PRO A 304 14.04 12.18 8.05
C PRO A 304 14.94 13.35 7.64
N PHE A 305 15.97 13.12 6.82
CA PHE A 305 16.84 14.18 6.31
C PHE A 305 16.25 14.95 5.13
N ASP A 306 15.17 14.43 4.51
CA ASP A 306 14.47 15.10 3.41
C ASP A 306 13.30 15.95 3.92
N ALA A 307 12.93 15.82 5.19
CA ALA A 307 11.91 16.66 5.81
C ALA A 307 12.40 18.12 5.90
N PRO A 308 11.56 19.12 5.60
CA PRO A 308 11.89 20.52 5.81
C PRO A 308 12.34 20.77 7.25
N LEU A 309 13.31 21.68 7.43
CA LEU A 309 13.70 22.13 8.76
C LEU A 309 12.56 22.97 9.35
N ASN A 310 12.06 22.58 10.53
CA ASN A 310 11.12 23.35 11.33
C ASN A 310 11.67 24.72 11.72
#